data_AF-A0A2M8PLD5-F1
#
_entry.id   AF-A0A2M8PLD5-F1
#
_cell.length_a   1.000
_cell.length_b   1.000
_cell.length_c   1.000
_cell.angle_alpha   90.00
_cell.angle_beta   90.00
_cell.angle_gamma   90.00
#
_symmetry.space_group_name_H-M   'P 1'
#
loop_
_entity.id
_entity.type
_entity.pdbx_description
1 polymer ?
#
loop_
_entity_poly.entity_id
_entity_poly.type
_entity_poly.pdbx_seq_one_letter_code
_entity_poly.pdbx_strand_id
1 'polypeptide(L)' 'DKLLLDDAYFMLGQLYEEVFEDDAKAMEYYQTIILNHKDSIFVIEARERFRALRGDKLN' A
#
# COMPACT_ATOMS: atom_id res chain seq x y z
N ASP A 1 -15.03 13.54 1.06
CA ASP A 1 -13.92 13.32 0.11
C ASP A 1 -12.76 12.45 0.62
N LYS A 2 -12.87 11.81 1.80
CA LYS A 2 -11.80 10.89 2.27
C LYS A 2 -11.73 9.58 1.49
N LEU A 3 -12.87 9.13 0.95
CA LEU A 3 -13.03 7.89 0.17
C LEU A 3 -12.28 7.89 -1.17
N LEU A 4 -11.96 9.06 -1.73
CA LEU A 4 -11.21 9.14 -2.98
C LEU A 4 -9.69 9.13 -2.74
N LEU A 5 -9.26 9.42 -1.51
CA LEU A 5 -7.86 9.62 -1.19
C LEU A 5 -7.18 8.29 -0.84
N ASP A 6 -7.86 7.42 -0.12
CA ASP A 6 -7.43 6.04 0.12
C ASP A 6 -7.41 5.22 -1.18
N ASP A 7 -8.41 5.38 -2.05
CA ASP A 7 -8.41 4.81 -3.42
C ASP A 7 -7.13 5.20 -4.18
N ALA A 8 -6.80 6.50 -4.18
CA ALA A 8 -5.63 7.02 -4.87
C ALA A 8 -4.32 6.48 -4.30
N TYR A 9 -4.19 6.43 -2.97
CA TYR A 9 -3.01 5.84 -2.33
C TYR A 9 -2.89 4.35 -2.65
N PHE A 10 -4.01 3.62 -2.70
CA PHE A 10 -3.98 2.19 -2.98
C PHE A 10 -3.53 1.93 -4.42
N MET A 11 -4.11 2.65 -5.39
CA MET A 11 -3.70 2.57 -6.80
C MET A 11 -2.23 2.97 -7.01
N LEU A 12 -1.74 3.99 -6.30
CA LEU A 12 -0.32 4.36 -6.35
C LEU A 12 0.57 3.23 -5.81
N GLY A 13 0.19 2.63 -4.67
CA GLY A 13 0.88 1.46 -4.12
C GLY A 13 1.02 0.33 -5.15
N GLN A 14 -0.10 -0.04 -5.80
CA GLN A 14 -0.11 -1.08 -6.84
C GLN A 14 0.73 -0.71 -8.05
N LEU A 15 0.69 0.55 -8.49
CA LEU A 15 1.48 0.99 -9.64
C LEU A 15 2.99 0.90 -9.35
N TYR A 16 3.41 1.32 -8.16
CA TYR A 16 4.82 1.19 -7.77
C TYR A 16 5.27 -0.25 -7.60
N GLU A 17 4.39 -1.12 -7.08
CA GLU A 17 4.66 -2.56 -6.94
C GLU A 17 4.75 -3.27 -8.30
N GLU A 18 3.73 -3.13 -9.14
CA GLU A 18 3.53 -4.00 -10.30
C GLU A 18 4.13 -3.44 -11.60
N VAL A 19 4.25 -2.11 -11.72
CA VAL A 19 4.71 -1.45 -12.97
C VAL A 19 6.10 -0.88 -12.84
N PHE A 20 6.41 -0.25 -11.71
CA PHE A 20 7.73 0.35 -11.49
C PHE A 20 8.70 -0.58 -10.76
N GLU A 21 8.23 -1.71 -10.24
CA GLU A 21 9.03 -2.67 -9.45
C GLU A 21 9.80 -1.97 -8.31
N ASP A 22 9.20 -0.92 -7.74
CA ASP A 22 9.74 -0.13 -6.63
C ASP A 22 9.00 -0.46 -5.34
N ASP A 23 9.38 -1.59 -4.74
CA ASP A 23 8.79 -2.10 -3.52
C ASP A 23 8.91 -1.14 -2.35
N ALA A 24 9.99 -0.34 -2.30
CA ALA A 24 10.18 0.62 -1.22
C ALA A 24 9.07 1.68 -1.25
N LYS A 25 8.77 2.19 -2.45
CA LYS A 25 7.76 3.21 -2.64
C LYS A 25 6.34 2.65 -2.56
N ALA A 26 6.10 1.43 -3.05
CA ALA A 26 4.84 0.73 -2.84
C ALA A 26 4.52 0.55 -1.35
N MET A 27 5.52 0.13 -0.56
CA MET A 27 5.39 -0.02 0.89
C MET A 27 5.02 1.29 1.60
N GLU A 28 5.57 2.45 1.18
CA GLU A 28 5.22 3.75 1.76
C GLU A 28 3.72 4.09 1.59
N TYR A 29 3.17 3.83 0.41
CA TYR A 29 1.75 4.07 0.13
C TYR A 29 0.84 3.12 0.90
N TYR A 30 1.16 1.82 0.94
CA TYR A 30 0.41 0.87 1.76
C TYR A 30 0.48 1.22 3.26
N GLN A 31 1.65 1.60 3.76
CA GLN A 31 1.81 2.06 5.14
C GLN A 31 0.96 3.29 5.44
N THR A 32 0.86 4.23 4.51
CA THR A 32 0.02 5.43 4.63
C THR A 32 -1.45 5.06 4.82
N ILE A 33 -1.98 4.10 4.05
CA ILE A 33 -3.35 3.60 4.19
C ILE A 33 -3.55 2.98 5.58
N ILE A 34 -2.62 2.13 6.01
CA ILE A 34 -2.70 1.40 7.29
C ILE A 34 -2.72 2.35 8.50
N LEU A 35 -1.95 3.44 8.44
CA LEU A 35 -1.80 4.38 9.55
C LEU A 35 -2.87 5.47 9.54
N ASN A 36 -3.15 6.04 8.37
CA ASN A 36 -3.92 7.28 8.22
C ASN A 36 -5.37 7.05 7.74
N HIS A 37 -5.69 5.88 7.19
CA HIS A 37 -7.01 5.57 6.61
C HIS A 37 -7.62 4.31 7.23
N LYS A 38 -7.70 4.24 8.56
CA LYS A 38 -8.12 3.02 9.30
C LYS A 38 -9.56 2.55 9.02
N ASP A 39 -10.40 3.44 8.51
CA ASP A 39 -11.78 3.22 8.09
C ASP A 39 -11.91 2.80 6.61
N SER A 40 -10.81 2.81 5.86
CA SER A 40 -10.77 2.40 4.46
C SER A 40 -10.98 0.90 4.30
N ILE A 41 -11.67 0.52 3.21
CA ILE A 41 -11.80 -0.89 2.80
C ILE A 41 -10.45 -1.51 2.43
N PHE A 42 -9.47 -0.70 2.02
CA PHE A 42 -8.15 -1.15 1.58
C PHE A 42 -7.17 -1.45 2.72
N VAL A 43 -7.51 -1.16 3.98
CA VAL A 43 -6.58 -1.37 5.11
C VAL A 43 -6.13 -2.82 5.23
N ILE A 44 -7.04 -3.77 4.98
CA ILE A 44 -6.74 -5.20 5.09
C ILE A 44 -5.76 -5.59 3.97
N GLU A 45 -6.09 -5.27 2.73
CA GLU A 45 -5.25 -5.61 1.58
C GLU A 45 -3.88 -4.89 1.63
N ALA A 46 -3.85 -3.61 2.00
CA ALA A 46 -2.61 -2.86 2.18
C ALA A 46 -1.70 -3.52 3.22
N ARG A 47 -2.23 -4.10 4.31
CA ARG A 47 -1.43 -4.85 5.30
C ARG A 47 -0.86 -6.13 4.73
N GLU A 48 -1.64 -6.85 3.92
CA GLU A 48 -1.20 -8.10 3.30
C GLU A 48 -0.07 -7.84 2.32
N ARG A 49 -0.25 -6.89 1.40
CA ARG A 49 0.77 -6.46 0.44
C ARG A 49 2.02 -5.91 1.12
N PHE A 50 1.87 -5.03 2.11
CA PHE A 50 3.01 -4.51 2.89
C PHE A 50 3.81 -5.63 3.57
N ARG A 51 3.15 -6.68 4.07
CA ARG A 51 3.83 -7.84 4.69
C ARG A 51 4.56 -8.69 3.66
N ALA A 52 3.96 -8.91 2.48
CA ALA A 52 4.60 -9.63 1.39
C ALA A 52 5.89 -8.93 0.96
N LEU A 53 5.81 -7.63 0.62
CA LEU A 53 6.96 -6.83 0.19
C LEU A 53 8.07 -6.72 1.26
N ARG A 54 7.71 -6.71 2.55
CA ARG A 54 8.69 -6.74 3.64
C ARG A 54 9.34 -8.11 3.82
N GLY A 55 8.58 -9.18 3.61
CA GLY A 55 9.05 -10.56 3.68
C GLY A 55 10.03 -10.90 2.56
N ASP A 56 9.79 -10.37 1.36
CA ASP A 56 10.69 -10.52 0.21
C ASP A 56 12.05 -9.85 0.44
N LYS A 57 12.11 -8.78 1.25
CA LYS A 57 13.37 -8.12 1.63
C LYS A 57 14.17 -8.85 2.74
N LEU A 58 13.62 -9.87 3.38
CA LEU A 58 14.25 -10.56 4.52
C LEU A 58 14.97 -11.87 4.15
N ASN A 59 14.98 -12.28 2.87
CA ASN A 59 15.66 -13.50 2.40
C ASN A 59 16.89 -13.17 1.55
#